data_AF-A0A7R9M133-F1
#
_entry.id   AF-A0A7R9M133-F1
#
_cell.length_a   1.000
_cell.length_b   1.000
_cell.length_c   1.000
_cell.angle_alpha   90.00
_cell.angle_beta   90.00
_cell.angle_gamma   90.00
#
_symmetry.space_group_name_H-M   'P 1'
#
loop_
_entity.id
_entity.type
_entity.pdbx_description
1 polymer ?
#
loop_
_entity_poly.entity_id
_entity_poly.type
_entity_poly.pdbx_seq_one_letter_code
_entity_poly.pdbx_strand_id
1 'polypeptide(L)'
;MEMSRKKAAEKIAMPPVLAPKEDNPRVLSFDPEIQGYIDSKFVFVDSSAGYSDQTRLIVIRETNGVLREANREERYRMNQLFFPIDERLMETPKMFFEPNLTNVLDRHEYEFVLNRACLQLEPNDPKYIEIC
;
A
#
# COMPACT_ATOMS: atom_id res chain seq x y z
N MET A 1 -11.58 11.75 -35.12
CA MET A 1 -10.13 11.55 -34.88
C MET A 1 -9.59 12.39 -33.73
N GLU A 2 -9.91 13.68 -33.63
CA GLU A 2 -9.38 14.55 -32.56
C GLU A 2 -9.80 14.10 -31.14
N MET A 3 -11.07 13.74 -30.94
CA MET A 3 -11.55 13.18 -29.66
C MET A 3 -10.82 11.89 -29.26
N SER A 4 -10.50 11.04 -30.23
CA SER A 4 -9.72 9.82 -30.00
C SER A 4 -8.28 10.13 -29.58
N ARG A 5 -7.67 11.17 -30.16
CA ARG A 5 -6.32 11.63 -29.77
C ARG A 5 -6.29 12.23 -28.37
N LYS A 6 -7.31 13.00 -27.98
CA LYS A 6 -7.43 13.54 -26.60
C LYS A 6 -7.54 12.42 -25.57
N LYS A 7 -8.43 11.45 -25.81
CA LYS A 7 -8.57 10.26 -24.95
C LYS A 7 -7.31 9.41 -24.92
N ALA A 8 -6.61 9.28 -26.05
CA ALA A 8 -5.34 8.59 -26.07
C ALA A 8 -4.33 9.30 -25.17
N ALA A 9 -4.15 10.62 -25.32
CA ALA A 9 -3.23 11.41 -24.50
C ALA A 9 -3.50 11.28 -22.99
N GLU A 10 -4.77 11.26 -22.57
CA GLU A 10 -5.16 11.02 -21.17
C GLU A 10 -4.73 9.62 -20.68
N LYS A 11 -4.82 8.60 -21.52
CA LYS A 11 -4.45 7.21 -21.17
C LYS A 11 -2.94 6.95 -21.10
N ILE A 12 -2.14 7.73 -21.84
CA ILE A 12 -0.67 7.59 -21.84
C ILE A 12 -0.01 8.50 -20.80
N ALA A 13 -0.80 9.11 -19.91
CA ALA A 13 -0.26 9.91 -18.83
C ALA A 13 0.65 9.04 -17.94
N MET A 14 1.90 9.45 -17.81
CA MET A 14 2.89 8.70 -17.03
C MET A 14 2.57 8.78 -15.53
N PRO A 15 2.70 7.67 -14.79
CA PRO A 15 2.61 7.72 -13.34
C PRO A 15 3.74 8.60 -12.77
N PRO A 16 3.52 9.28 -11.63
CA PRO A 16 4.53 10.12 -11.01
C PRO A 16 5.71 9.29 -10.49
N VAL A 17 6.93 9.80 -10.67
CA VAL A 17 8.15 9.20 -10.11
C VAL A 17 8.42 9.84 -8.75
N LEU A 18 8.35 9.07 -7.68
CA LEU A 18 8.55 9.52 -6.30
C LEU A 18 9.75 8.81 -5.66
N ALA A 19 10.38 9.47 -4.68
CA ALA A 19 11.40 8.86 -3.85
C ALA A 19 10.77 7.83 -2.87
N PRO A 20 11.51 6.79 -2.46
CA PRO A 20 11.01 5.81 -1.51
C PRO A 20 10.68 6.49 -0.18
N LYS A 21 9.49 6.21 0.36
CA LYS A 21 9.08 6.71 1.66
C LYS A 21 9.55 5.77 2.77
N GLU A 22 10.25 6.33 3.76
CA GLU A 22 10.62 5.59 4.97
C GLU A 22 9.38 5.17 5.78
N ASP A 23 9.43 3.96 6.32
CA ASP A 23 8.35 3.39 7.13
C ASP A 23 8.67 3.50 8.62
N ASN A 24 8.54 4.71 9.15
CA ASN A 24 8.83 5.03 10.55
C ASN A 24 7.53 5.39 11.29
N PRO A 25 6.75 4.40 11.77
CA PRO A 25 5.51 4.67 12.49
C PRO A 25 5.79 5.38 13.80
N ARG A 26 5.11 6.51 14.04
CA ARG A 26 5.26 7.29 15.26
C ARG A 26 4.58 6.61 16.44
N VAL A 27 5.25 6.57 17.59
CA VAL A 27 4.64 6.19 18.88
C VAL A 27 3.85 7.38 19.43
N LEU A 28 2.58 7.13 19.78
CA LEU A 28 1.63 8.10 20.29
C LEU A 28 1.52 8.05 21.82
N SER A 29 1.48 6.84 22.39
CA SER A 29 1.46 6.62 23.85
C SER A 29 2.12 5.30 24.22
N PHE A 30 2.46 5.15 25.51
CA PHE A 30 2.96 3.91 26.08
C PHE A 30 2.29 3.67 27.43
N ASP A 31 1.46 2.63 27.48
CA ASP A 31 0.60 2.32 28.63
C ASP A 31 0.95 0.91 29.15
N PRO A 32 1.99 0.76 30.00
CA PRO A 32 2.51 -0.54 30.43
C PRO A 32 1.50 -1.34 31.27
N GLU A 33 0.52 -0.69 31.88
CA GLU A 33 -0.52 -1.31 32.71
C GLU A 33 -1.41 -2.29 31.94
N ILE A 34 -1.48 -2.16 30.61
CA ILE A 34 -2.29 -2.99 29.72
C ILE A 34 -1.55 -4.28 29.33
N GLN A 35 -0.24 -4.37 29.59
CA GLN A 35 0.57 -5.54 29.26
C GLN A 35 0.05 -6.80 29.97
N GLY A 36 -0.10 -7.88 29.21
CA GLY A 36 -0.57 -9.18 29.73
C GLY A 36 -2.09 -9.34 29.81
N TYR A 37 -2.88 -8.29 29.51
CA TYR A 37 -4.34 -8.40 29.40
C TYR A 37 -4.83 -8.65 27.98
N ILE A 38 -3.98 -8.43 26.99
CA ILE A 38 -4.31 -8.49 25.57
C ILE A 38 -3.35 -9.46 24.86
N ASP A 39 -3.90 -10.45 24.17
CA ASP A 39 -3.12 -11.47 23.45
C ASP A 39 -2.83 -11.12 21.98
N SER A 40 -3.51 -10.10 21.43
CA SER A 40 -3.41 -9.71 20.02
C SER A 40 -3.41 -8.21 19.83
N LYS A 41 -2.75 -7.73 18.77
CA LYS A 41 -2.77 -6.31 18.42
C LYS A 41 -4.18 -5.87 18.01
N PHE A 42 -4.59 -4.68 18.45
CA PHE A 42 -5.81 -4.03 17.95
C PHE A 42 -5.46 -2.97 16.91
N VAL A 43 -6.20 -2.95 15.81
CA VAL A 43 -6.05 -1.95 14.75
C VAL A 43 -7.29 -1.09 14.72
N PHE A 44 -7.11 0.22 14.88
CA PHE A 44 -8.18 1.21 14.84
C PHE A 44 -8.05 2.02 13.55
N VAL A 45 -9.12 2.11 12.80
CA VAL A 45 -9.18 2.80 11.50
C VAL A 45 -10.24 3.88 11.59
N ASP A 46 -9.86 5.12 11.26
CA ASP A 46 -10.82 6.21 11.10
C ASP A 46 -11.56 6.07 9.77
N SER A 47 -12.87 5.81 9.83
CA SER A 47 -13.74 5.64 8.66
C SER A 47 -14.39 6.95 8.19
N SER A 48 -13.99 8.10 8.73
CA SER A 48 -14.54 9.40 8.35
C SER A 48 -14.34 9.71 6.87
N ALA A 49 -15.33 10.36 6.26
CA ALA A 49 -15.26 10.83 4.89
C ALA A 49 -14.37 12.09 4.78
N GLY A 50 -13.75 12.31 3.62
CA GLY A 50 -12.91 13.49 3.35
C GLY A 50 -11.41 13.29 3.62
N TYR A 51 -11.00 12.13 4.13
CA TYR A 51 -9.59 11.76 4.27
C TYR A 51 -9.15 10.85 3.12
N SER A 52 -7.92 11.05 2.65
CA SER A 52 -7.27 10.18 1.67
C SER A 52 -6.64 8.96 2.35
N ASP A 53 -6.34 7.92 1.59
CA ASP A 53 -5.66 6.71 2.07
C ASP A 53 -4.31 7.01 2.75
N GLN A 54 -3.65 8.08 2.32
CA GLN A 54 -2.37 8.55 2.87
C GLN A 54 -2.53 9.34 4.17
N THR A 55 -3.64 10.06 4.35
CA THR A 55 -3.87 10.97 5.49
C THR A 55 -4.78 10.40 6.56
N ARG A 56 -5.49 9.30 6.26
CA ARG A 56 -6.39 8.61 7.19
C ARG A 56 -5.66 8.19 8.48
N LEU A 57 -6.26 8.43 9.63
CA LEU A 57 -5.70 7.98 10.90
C LEU A 57 -5.89 6.47 11.06
N ILE A 58 -4.77 5.76 11.18
CA ILE A 58 -4.75 4.32 11.46
C ILE A 58 -3.73 4.11 12.56
N VAL A 59 -4.18 3.56 13.68
CA VAL A 59 -3.36 3.35 14.87
C VAL A 59 -3.47 1.93 15.37
N ILE A 60 -2.40 1.46 15.98
CA ILE A 60 -2.25 0.08 16.43
C ILE A 60 -1.90 0.10 17.91
N ARG A 61 -2.71 -0.62 18.67
CA ARG A 61 -2.41 -0.96 20.06
C ARG A 61 -1.68 -2.29 20.07
N GLU A 62 -0.39 -2.23 20.38
CA GLU A 62 0.46 -3.39 20.59
C GLU A 62 0.16 -4.06 21.93
N THR A 63 0.47 -5.35 22.04
CA THR A 63 0.28 -6.14 23.28
C THR A 63 1.21 -5.68 24.41
N ASN A 64 2.31 -5.00 24.06
CA ASN A 64 3.23 -4.38 25.02
C ASN A 64 2.74 -3.01 25.52
N GLY A 65 1.49 -2.61 25.25
CA GLY A 65 0.94 -1.35 25.71
C GLY A 65 1.32 -0.13 24.87
N VAL A 66 2.14 -0.26 23.83
CA VAL A 66 2.46 0.84 22.90
C VAL A 66 1.25 1.14 22.00
N LEU A 67 0.89 2.42 21.90
CA LEU A 67 0.04 2.94 20.83
C LEU A 67 0.93 3.60 19.78
N ARG A 68 0.85 3.14 18.54
CA ARG A 68 1.61 3.71 17.42
C ARG A 68 0.75 3.90 16.18
N GLU A 69 1.22 4.71 15.26
CA GLU A 69 0.68 4.73 13.90
C GLU A 69 0.91 3.38 13.19
N ALA A 70 0.03 3.05 12.25
CA ALA A 70 0.23 1.90 11.38
C ALA A 70 1.44 2.11 10.47
N ASN A 71 2.19 1.03 10.27
CA ASN A 71 3.26 0.99 9.27
C ASN A 71 2.66 0.96 7.85
N ARG A 72 3.51 0.99 6.82
CA ARG A 72 3.07 1.06 5.42
C ARG A 72 2.19 -0.13 5.02
N GLU A 73 2.58 -1.35 5.39
CA GLU A 73 1.87 -2.60 5.04
C GLU A 73 0.53 -2.71 5.77
N GLU A 74 0.50 -2.40 7.06
CA GLU A 74 -0.71 -2.39 7.88
C GLU A 74 -1.70 -1.35 7.33
N ARG A 75 -1.22 -0.15 7.01
CA ARG A 75 -2.03 0.91 6.38
C ARG A 75 -2.59 0.47 5.04
N TYR A 76 -1.75 -0.10 4.20
CA TYR A 76 -2.15 -0.62 2.90
C TYR A 76 -3.30 -1.63 3.04
N ARG A 77 -3.12 -2.63 3.90
CA ARG A 77 -4.09 -3.69 4.12
C ARG A 77 -5.41 -3.16 4.68
N MET A 78 -5.33 -2.23 5.64
CA MET A 78 -6.52 -1.62 6.23
C MET A 78 -7.27 -0.74 5.24
N ASN A 79 -6.57 0.06 4.43
CA ASN A 79 -7.22 0.84 3.39
C ASN A 79 -7.94 -0.07 2.40
N GLN A 80 -7.31 -1.14 1.90
CA GLN A 80 -7.98 -2.07 0.98
C GLN A 80 -9.16 -2.81 1.62
N LEU A 81 -9.12 -3.08 2.92
CA LEU A 81 -10.22 -3.73 3.64
C LEU A 81 -11.44 -2.83 3.83
N PHE A 82 -11.22 -1.56 4.19
CA PHE A 82 -12.30 -0.60 4.47
C PHE A 82 -12.75 0.20 3.23
N PHE A 83 -11.85 0.42 2.28
CA PHE A 83 -12.02 1.22 1.06
C PHE A 83 -11.43 0.44 -0.13
N PRO A 84 -12.09 -0.64 -0.56
CA PRO A 84 -11.54 -1.52 -1.59
C PRO A 84 -11.39 -0.79 -2.92
N ILE A 85 -10.20 -0.89 -3.49
CA ILE A 85 -9.95 -0.56 -4.90
C ILE A 85 -10.13 -1.84 -5.71
N ASP A 86 -10.90 -1.74 -6.80
CA ASP A 86 -11.14 -2.88 -7.68
C ASP A 86 -9.82 -3.49 -8.17
N GLU A 87 -9.77 -4.82 -8.23
CA GLU A 87 -8.61 -5.62 -8.71
C GLU A 87 -7.31 -5.53 -7.89
N ARG A 88 -7.25 -4.64 -6.88
CA ARG A 88 -6.16 -4.56 -5.89
C ARG A 88 -6.32 -5.66 -4.85
N LEU A 89 -5.26 -6.42 -4.61
CA LEU A 89 -5.27 -7.51 -3.63
C LEU A 89 -4.86 -7.01 -2.24
N MET A 90 -5.40 -7.61 -1.18
CA MET A 90 -5.02 -7.27 0.20
C MET A 90 -3.55 -7.57 0.51
N GLU A 91 -3.01 -8.62 -0.12
CA GLU A 91 -1.61 -9.02 -0.01
C GLU A 91 -0.91 -8.81 -1.34
N THR A 92 0.37 -8.46 -1.27
CA THR A 92 1.20 -8.27 -2.46
C THR A 92 1.29 -9.58 -3.27
N PRO A 93 0.94 -9.57 -4.56
CA PRO A 93 1.00 -10.73 -5.45
C PRO A 93 2.38 -11.39 -5.45
N LYS A 94 2.39 -12.73 -5.40
CA LYS A 94 3.62 -13.54 -5.47
C LYS A 94 4.45 -13.33 -6.74
N MET A 95 3.86 -12.79 -7.80
CA MET A 95 4.56 -12.47 -9.06
C MET A 95 5.62 -11.38 -8.90
N PHE A 96 5.55 -10.55 -7.85
CA PHE A 96 6.54 -9.51 -7.58
C PHE A 96 7.75 -10.00 -6.78
N PHE A 97 7.81 -11.30 -6.50
CA PHE A 97 8.89 -11.91 -5.74
C PHE A 97 9.55 -13.01 -6.55
N GLU A 98 10.83 -13.22 -6.32
CA GLU A 98 11.57 -14.33 -6.94
C GLU A 98 11.06 -15.70 -6.43
N PRO A 99 11.07 -16.74 -7.28
CA PRO A 99 11.54 -16.76 -8.68
C PRO A 99 10.49 -16.32 -9.72
N ASN A 100 9.29 -15.94 -9.28
CA ASN A 100 8.16 -15.70 -10.19
C ASN A 100 8.36 -14.43 -11.02
N LEU A 101 9.01 -13.41 -10.45
CA LEU A 101 9.31 -12.17 -11.16
C LEU A 101 10.18 -12.48 -12.38
N THR A 102 11.31 -13.17 -12.20
CA THR A 102 12.16 -13.61 -13.32
C THR A 102 11.37 -14.40 -14.35
N ASN A 103 10.51 -15.35 -13.93
CA ASN A 103 9.71 -16.13 -14.87
C ASN A 103 8.78 -15.27 -15.74
N VAL A 104 8.10 -14.27 -15.16
CA VAL A 104 7.20 -13.37 -15.90
C VAL A 104 8.00 -12.49 -16.86
N LEU A 105 9.19 -12.02 -16.44
CA LEU A 105 10.08 -11.22 -17.27
C LEU A 105 10.66 -12.04 -18.45
N ASP A 106 11.01 -13.31 -18.24
CA ASP A 106 11.48 -14.22 -19.30
C ASP A 106 10.38 -14.46 -20.37
N ARG A 107 9.11 -14.40 -19.97
CA ARG A 107 7.96 -14.45 -20.89
C ARG A 107 7.68 -13.12 -21.60
N HIS A 108 8.50 -12.10 -21.37
CA HIS A 108 8.38 -10.76 -21.95
C HIS A 108 7.08 -10.03 -21.56
N GLU A 109 6.48 -10.38 -20.43
CA GLU A 109 5.22 -9.81 -19.92
C GLU A 109 5.46 -8.48 -19.15
N TYR A 110 6.33 -7.60 -19.66
CA TYR A 110 6.75 -6.39 -18.96
C TYR A 110 5.60 -5.42 -18.67
N GLU A 111 4.77 -5.15 -19.69
CA GLU A 111 3.62 -4.24 -19.54
C GLU A 111 2.62 -4.78 -18.51
N PHE A 112 2.44 -6.10 -18.45
CA PHE A 112 1.59 -6.73 -17.44
C PHE A 112 2.14 -6.51 -16.03
N VAL A 113 3.45 -6.67 -15.82
CA VAL A 113 4.10 -6.39 -14.52
C VAL A 113 3.93 -4.93 -14.13
N LEU A 114 4.18 -4.00 -15.05
CA LEU A 114 4.06 -2.55 -14.80
C LEU A 114 2.62 -2.15 -14.48
N ASN A 115 1.64 -2.62 -15.26
CA ASN A 115 0.23 -2.35 -15.02
C ASN A 115 -0.22 -2.91 -13.66
N ARG A 116 0.22 -4.12 -13.30
CA ARG A 116 -0.07 -4.70 -11.99
C ARG A 116 0.64 -3.94 -10.86
N ALA A 117 1.83 -3.41 -11.08
CA ALA A 117 2.56 -2.62 -10.08
C ALA A 117 1.84 -1.30 -9.79
N CYS A 118 1.37 -0.58 -10.83
CA CYS A 118 0.60 0.65 -10.67
C CYS A 118 -0.76 0.44 -9.97
N LEU A 119 -1.38 -0.72 -10.16
CA LEU A 119 -2.63 -1.06 -9.49
C LEU A 119 -2.40 -1.49 -8.04
N GLN A 120 -1.37 -2.31 -7.82
CA GLN A 120 -1.14 -2.91 -6.51
C GLN A 120 -0.45 -1.94 -5.57
N LEU A 121 0.64 -1.28 -5.96
CA LEU A 121 1.54 -0.58 -5.06
C LEU A 121 1.42 0.94 -5.18
N GLU A 122 1.82 1.66 -4.14
CA GLU A 122 1.92 3.12 -4.20
C GLU A 122 3.21 3.54 -4.93
N PRO A 123 3.24 4.67 -5.66
CA PRO A 123 4.42 5.09 -6.42
C PRO A 123 5.68 5.37 -5.59
N ASN A 124 5.52 5.58 -4.28
CA ASN A 124 6.61 5.78 -3.32
C ASN A 124 6.93 4.53 -2.49
N ASP A 125 6.31 3.39 -2.79
CA ASP A 125 6.66 2.11 -2.17
C ASP A 125 8.03 1.65 -2.69
N PRO A 126 9.00 1.33 -1.82
CA PRO A 126 10.27 0.71 -2.19
C PRO A 126 10.12 -0.47 -3.16
N LYS A 127 9.10 -1.32 -2.99
CA LYS A 127 8.87 -2.46 -3.90
C LYS A 127 8.41 -1.99 -5.28
N TYR A 128 7.62 -0.91 -5.37
CA TYR A 128 7.24 -0.32 -6.65
C TYR A 128 8.47 0.20 -7.39
N ILE A 129 9.36 0.89 -6.68
CA ILE A 129 10.61 1.46 -7.21
C ILE A 129 11.62 0.36 -7.57
N GLU A 130 11.61 -0.77 -6.87
CA GLU A 130 12.45 -1.93 -7.20
C GLU A 130 12.02 -2.63 -8.49
N ILE A 131 10.72 -2.67 -8.77
CA ILE A 131 10.15 -3.35 -9.95
C ILE A 131 10.23 -2.48 -11.21
N CYS A 132 10.02 -1.17 -11.08
CA CYS A 132 9.93 -0.23 -12.19
C CYS A 132 11.31 0.33 -12.60
#